data_AF-A0A4R4XQW0-F1
#
_entry.id   AF-A0A4R4XQW0-F1
#
_cell.length_a   1.000
_cell.length_b   1.000
_cell.length_c   1.000
_cell.angle_alpha   90.00
_cell.angle_beta   90.00
_cell.angle_gamma   90.00
#
_symmetry.space_group_name_H-M   'P 1'
#
loop_
_entity.id
_entity.type
_entity.pdbx_description
1 polymer ?
#
loop_
_entity_poly.entity_id
_entity_poly.type
_entity_poly.pdbx_seq_one_letter_code
_entity_poly.pdbx_strand_id
1 'polypeptide(L)'
;MRTAYTADQIRGAEHTLMARLPEGTLMQRAAAGLAAVCADLLGHVYGRRVVLLVGSGDNGGDALYAGQRLARRGARVGAVLA
;
A
#
# COMPACT_ATOMS: atom_id res chain seq x y z
N MET A 1 -12.14 -21.94 -6.00
CA MET A 1 -13.29 -21.03 -5.79
C MET A 1 -12.73 -19.70 -5.31
N ARG A 2 -13.16 -18.55 -5.86
CA ARG A 2 -12.77 -17.23 -5.34
C ARG A 2 -13.91 -16.69 -4.49
N THR A 3 -13.62 -16.39 -3.23
CA THR A 3 -14.57 -15.78 -2.27
C THR A 3 -14.27 -14.29 -2.21
N ALA A 4 -15.31 -13.46 -2.19
CA ALA A 4 -15.20 -12.02 -1.97
C ALA A 4 -15.99 -11.62 -0.72
N TYR A 5 -15.57 -10.53 -0.07
CA TYR A 5 -16.21 -9.95 1.10
C TYR A 5 -16.74 -8.56 0.76
N THR A 6 -17.80 -8.13 1.44
CA THR A 6 -18.28 -6.75 1.32
C THR A 6 -17.30 -5.78 2.00
N ALA A 7 -17.35 -4.51 1.61
CA ALA A 7 -16.52 -3.48 2.24
C ALA A 7 -16.79 -3.39 3.75
N ASP A 8 -18.03 -3.54 4.19
CA ASP A 8 -18.38 -3.47 5.61
C ASP A 8 -17.86 -4.68 6.40
N GLN A 9 -17.84 -5.87 5.80
CA GLN A 9 -17.21 -7.05 6.41
C GLN A 9 -15.70 -6.82 6.60
N ILE A 10 -15.03 -6.25 5.59
CA ILE A 10 -13.60 -5.92 5.69
C ILE A 10 -13.35 -4.87 6.78
N ARG A 11 -14.09 -3.76 6.77
CA ARG A 11 -13.96 -2.70 7.79
C ARG A 11 -14.19 -3.22 9.20
N GLY A 12 -15.19 -4.09 9.40
CA GLY A 12 -15.45 -4.71 10.70
C GLY A 12 -14.30 -5.59 11.19
N ALA A 13 -13.70 -6.37 10.28
CA ALA A 13 -12.53 -7.18 10.59
C ALA A 13 -11.30 -6.31 10.90
N GLU A 14 -11.05 -5.26 10.11
CA GLU A 14 -9.95 -4.33 10.32
C GLU A 14 -10.07 -3.61 11.66
N HIS A 15 -11.25 -3.09 12.00
CA HIS A 15 -11.49 -2.41 13.27
C HIS A 15 -11.16 -3.32 14.48
N THR A 16 -11.55 -4.60 14.40
CA THR A 16 -11.25 -5.59 15.44
C THR A 16 -9.74 -5.82 15.61
N LEU A 17 -9.00 -5.85 14.49
CA LEU A 17 -7.55 -6.04 14.51
C LEU A 17 -6.80 -4.77 14.94
N MET A 18 -7.23 -3.60 14.50
CA MET A 18 -6.64 -2.31 14.89
C MET A 18 -6.67 -2.12 16.41
N ALA A 19 -7.74 -2.57 17.08
CA ALA A 19 -7.85 -2.52 18.54
C ALA A 19 -6.81 -3.39 19.30
N ARG A 20 -6.13 -4.32 18.61
CA ARG A 20 -5.20 -5.29 19.22
C ARG A 20 -3.76 -5.16 18.73
N LEU A 21 -3.53 -4.38 17.68
CA LEU A 21 -2.23 -4.22 17.06
C LEU A 21 -1.68 -2.83 17.37
N PRO A 22 -0.35 -2.65 17.38
CA PRO A 22 0.23 -1.32 17.39
C PRO A 22 -0.31 -0.48 16.23
N GLU A 23 -0.46 0.81 16.48
CA GLU A 23 -0.96 1.77 15.49
C GLU A 23 -0.16 1.68 14.18
N GLY A 24 -0.87 1.80 13.05
CA GLY A 24 -0.27 1.73 11.71
C GLY A 24 0.14 0.33 11.24
N THR A 25 0.07 -0.71 12.07
CA THR A 25 0.49 -2.08 11.68
C THR A 25 -0.22 -2.59 10.43
N LEU A 26 -1.54 -2.39 10.31
CA LEU A 26 -2.30 -2.86 9.16
C LEU A 26 -1.91 -2.13 7.87
N MET A 27 -1.82 -0.79 7.90
CA MET A 27 -1.35 0.02 6.77
C MET A 27 0.07 -0.37 6.34
N GLN A 28 0.99 -0.59 7.29
CA GLN A 28 2.35 -1.05 6.94
C GLN A 28 2.37 -2.41 6.23
N ARG A 29 1.44 -3.32 6.58
CA ARG A 29 1.27 -4.61 5.91
C ARG A 29 0.67 -4.44 4.52
N ALA A 30 -0.40 -3.65 4.39
CA ALA A 30 -1.04 -3.35 3.12
C ALA A 30 -0.04 -2.71 2.13
N ALA A 31 0.68 -1.67 2.56
CA ALA A 31 1.73 -1.02 1.78
C ALA A 31 2.88 -1.96 1.39
N ALA A 32 3.26 -2.90 2.26
CA ALA A 32 4.28 -3.91 1.92
C ALA A 32 3.81 -4.87 0.82
N GLY A 33 2.56 -5.33 0.90
CA GLY A 33 1.94 -6.14 -0.14
C GLY A 33 1.83 -5.39 -1.46
N LEU A 34 1.37 -4.13 -1.43
CA LEU A 34 1.31 -3.26 -2.59
C LEU A 34 2.68 -3.08 -3.24
N ALA A 35 3.72 -2.78 -2.46
CA ALA A 35 5.07 -2.64 -2.98
C ALA A 35 5.63 -3.93 -3.60
N ALA A 36 5.28 -5.10 -3.05
CA ALA A 36 5.68 -6.39 -3.60
C ALA A 36 5.04 -6.62 -4.98
N VAL A 37 3.71 -6.46 -5.08
CA VAL A 37 2.99 -6.60 -6.36
C VAL A 37 3.50 -5.61 -7.40
N CYS A 38 3.72 -4.35 -7.02
CA CYS A 38 4.30 -3.36 -7.94
C CYS A 38 5.70 -3.75 -8.41
N ALA A 39 6.55 -4.29 -7.52
CA ALA A 39 7.89 -4.75 -7.89
C ALA A 39 7.83 -5.90 -8.90
N ASP A 40 6.91 -6.85 -8.70
CA ASP A 40 6.70 -7.98 -9.62
C ASP A 40 6.22 -7.50 -10.99
N LEU A 41 5.27 -6.56 -11.02
CA LEU A 41 4.76 -5.97 -12.27
C LEU A 41 5.85 -5.20 -13.04
N LEU A 42 6.78 -4.55 -12.33
CA LEU A 42 7.90 -3.82 -12.95
C LEU A 42 9.00 -4.77 -13.48
N GLY A 43 9.02 -6.03 -13.04
CA GLY A 43 10.05 -7.05 -13.32
C GLY A 43 11.41 -6.77 -12.64
N HIS A 44 11.74 -5.51 -12.40
CA HIS A 44 12.83 -5.03 -11.56
C HIS A 44 12.54 -3.60 -11.11
N VAL A 45 13.04 -3.19 -9.95
CA VAL A 45 12.70 -1.89 -9.33
C VAL A 45 13.73 -0.80 -9.60
N TYR A 46 15.02 -1.13 -9.60
CA TYR A 46 16.09 -0.16 -9.73
C TYR A 46 16.00 0.62 -11.05
N GLY A 47 16.10 1.94 -10.98
CA GLY A 47 16.06 2.83 -12.15
C GLY A 47 14.66 3.05 -12.75
N ARG A 48 13.63 2.35 -12.28
CA ARG A 48 12.24 2.57 -12.73
C ARG A 48 11.71 3.91 -12.25
N ARG A 49 10.78 4.49 -13.01
CA ARG A 49 10.03 5.69 -12.63
C ARG A 49 8.63 5.28 -12.21
N VAL A 50 8.19 5.73 -11.04
CA VAL A 50 6.86 5.42 -10.48
C VAL A 50 6.22 6.73 -10.06
N VAL A 51 4.98 6.95 -10.51
CA VAL A 51 4.15 8.08 -10.07
C VAL A 51 3.05 7.54 -9.18
N LEU A 52 2.93 8.10 -7.98
CA LEU A 52 1.84 7.81 -7.04
C LEU A 52 0.74 8.87 -7.24
N LEU A 53 -0.50 8.42 -7.42
CA LEU A 53 -1.68 9.27 -7.40
C LEU A 53 -2.35 9.09 -6.04
N VAL A 54 -2.22 10.10 -5.18
CA VAL A 54 -2.46 9.95 -3.75
C VAL A 54 -3.70 10.77 -3.35
N GLY A 55 -4.75 10.06 -2.96
CA GLY A 55 -5.93 10.67 -2.33
C GLY A 55 -5.73 10.90 -0.83
N SER A 56 -6.69 11.57 -0.19
CA SER A 56 -6.62 11.96 1.24
C SER A 56 -6.94 10.85 2.25
N GLY A 57 -7.40 9.68 1.80
CA GLY A 57 -7.75 8.56 2.67
C GLY A 57 -6.62 7.56 2.92
N ASP A 58 -6.94 6.47 3.62
CA ASP A 58 -5.97 5.42 4.02
C ASP A 58 -5.23 4.80 2.82
N ASN A 59 -5.91 4.63 1.68
CA ASN A 59 -5.30 4.16 0.44
C ASN A 59 -4.18 5.09 -0.06
N GLY A 60 -4.29 6.39 0.21
CA GLY A 60 -3.22 7.34 -0.07
C GLY A 60 -2.00 7.10 0.82
N GLY A 61 -2.24 6.81 2.11
CA GLY A 61 -1.20 6.37 3.04
C GLY A 61 -0.49 5.11 2.55
N ASP A 62 -1.25 4.10 2.10
CA ASP A 62 -0.69 2.88 1.53
C ASP A 62 0.19 3.16 0.31
N ALA A 63 -0.27 4.01 -0.61
CA ALA A 63 0.49 4.40 -1.79
C ALA A 63 1.80 5.09 -1.42
N LEU A 64 1.79 6.02 -0.45
CA LEU A 64 2.99 6.71 0.03
C LEU A 64 3.98 5.74 0.68
N TYR A 65 3.51 4.84 1.56
CA TYR A 65 4.38 3.84 2.19
C TYR A 65 4.91 2.79 1.20
N ALA A 66 4.13 2.43 0.19
CA ALA A 66 4.58 1.53 -0.87
C ALA A 66 5.62 2.22 -1.76
N GLY A 67 5.36 3.46 -2.16
CA GLY A 67 6.30 4.29 -2.91
C GLY A 67 7.62 4.49 -2.18
N GLN A 68 7.58 4.73 -0.86
CA GLN A 68 8.79 4.80 -0.04
C GLN A 68 9.62 3.51 -0.09
N ARG A 69 8.98 2.33 -0.05
CA ARG A 69 9.66 1.03 -0.19
C ARG A 69 10.29 0.85 -1.57
N LEU A 70 9.59 1.26 -2.62
CA LEU A 70 10.12 1.20 -4.00
C LEU A 70 11.28 2.18 -4.19
N ALA A 71 11.21 3.38 -3.62
CA ALA A 71 12.28 4.36 -3.62
C ALA A 71 13.54 3.83 -2.92
N ARG A 72 13.39 3.15 -1.77
CA ARG A 72 14.50 2.48 -1.07
C ARG A 72 15.17 1.38 -1.90
N ARG A 73 14.48 0.83 -2.91
CA ARG A 73 15.01 -0.15 -3.87
C ARG A 73 15.55 0.49 -5.15
N GLY A 74 15.66 1.82 -5.20
CA GLY A 74 16.27 2.57 -6.30
C GLY A 74 15.31 2.99 -7.41
N ALA A 75 14.00 2.90 -7.22
CA ALA A 75 13.04 3.55 -8.10
C ALA A 75 13.04 5.07 -7.89
N ARG A 76 12.84 5.83 -8.96
CA ARG A 76 12.55 7.28 -8.90
C ARG A 76 11.04 7.44 -8.69
N VAL A 77 10.64 7.79 -7.47
CA VAL A 77 9.24 7.91 -7.09
C VAL A 77 8.84 9.37 -6.98
N GLY A 78 7.74 9.75 -7.63
CA GLY A 78 7.09 11.06 -7.46
C GLY A 78 5.65 10.87 -7.00
N ALA A 79 5.13 11.78 -6.18
CA ALA A 79 3.75 11.76 -5.71
C ALA A 79 2.99 12.99 -6.20
N VAL A 80 1.78 12.77 -6.70
CA VAL A 80 0.79 13.82 -6.97
C VAL A 80 -0.31 13.67 -5.93
N LEU A 81 -0.49 14.71 -5.11
CA LEU A 81 -1.49 14.75 -4.05
C LEU A 81 -2.75 15.44 -4.58
N ALA A 82 -3.92 14.91 -4.22
CA ALA A 82 -5.22 15.53 -4.48
C ALA A 82 -5.63 16.50 -3.37
#